data_AF-A0ABD0SP99-F1
#
_entry.id   AF-A0ABD0SP99-F1
#
_cell.length_a   1.000
_cell.length_b   1.000
_cell.length_c   1.000
_cell.angle_alpha   90.00
_cell.angle_beta   90.00
_cell.angle_gamma   90.00
#
_symmetry.space_group_name_H-M   'P 1'
#
loop_
_entity.id
_entity.type
_entity.pdbx_description
1 polymer ?
#
loop_
_entity_poly.entity_id
_entity_poly.type
_entity_poly.pdbx_seq_one_letter_code
_entity_poly.pdbx_strand_id
1 'polypeptide(L)'
;MARAISAFLLLAIITIIEAQRPFYAGFRPIGYPAVESEIAQLSNRFGEDDPVPIETKGDRNFINRIESVPVDYRPFWYINWQQYNALRQQPQTWPQKPNNFID
;
A
#
# COMPACT_ATOMS: atom_id res chain seq x y z
N MET A 1 26.35 -47.48 -17.26
CA MET A 1 26.18 -46.29 -18.13
C MET A 1 24.94 -45.46 -17.72
N ALA A 2 23.73 -46.04 -17.66
CA ALA A 2 22.51 -45.32 -17.27
C ALA A 2 22.59 -44.57 -15.92
N ARG A 3 23.14 -45.20 -14.87
CA ARG A 3 23.29 -44.56 -13.54
C ARG A 3 24.20 -43.33 -13.54
N ALA A 4 25.24 -43.32 -14.37
CA ALA A 4 26.13 -42.17 -14.51
C ALA A 4 25.42 -41.02 -15.25
N ILE A 5 24.65 -41.33 -16.29
CA ILE A 5 23.84 -40.35 -17.01
C ILE A 5 22.80 -39.70 -16.09
N SER A 6 22.11 -40.50 -15.26
CA SER A 6 21.18 -39.98 -14.26
C SER A 6 21.86 -39.05 -13.24
N ALA A 7 23.09 -39.38 -12.81
CA ALA A 7 23.84 -38.53 -11.90
C ALA A 7 24.23 -37.18 -12.53
N PHE A 8 24.67 -37.18 -13.80
CA PHE A 8 24.98 -35.95 -14.52
C PHE A 8 23.75 -35.07 -14.75
N LEU A 9 22.60 -35.68 -15.05
CA LEU A 9 21.33 -34.94 -15.20
C LEU A 9 20.90 -34.30 -13.87
N LEU A 10 21.01 -35.02 -12.76
CA LEU A 10 20.72 -34.48 -11.43
C LEU A 10 21.66 -33.33 -11.06
N LEU A 11 22.96 -33.48 -11.33
CA LEU A 11 23.95 -32.43 -11.09
C LEU A 11 23.63 -31.17 -11.91
N ALA A 12 23.29 -31.32 -13.19
CA ALA A 12 22.92 -30.21 -14.06
C ALA A 12 21.68 -29.46 -13.53
N ILE A 13 20.65 -30.19 -13.08
CA ILE A 13 19.44 -29.59 -12.51
C ILE A 13 19.77 -28.77 -11.25
N ILE A 14 20.60 -29.30 -10.35
CA ILE A 14 21.00 -28.59 -9.11
C ILE A 14 21.72 -27.28 -9.45
N THR A 15 22.66 -27.31 -10.39
CA THR A 15 23.39 -26.09 -10.80
C THR A 15 22.49 -25.02 -11.41
N ILE A 16 21.43 -25.42 -12.13
CA ILE A 16 20.45 -24.48 -12.71
C ILE A 16 19.57 -23.88 -11.62
N ILE A 17 19.17 -24.64 -10.61
CA ILE A 17 18.35 -24.17 -9.48
C ILE A 17 19.12 -23.13 -8.66
N GLU A 18 20.38 -23.43 -8.30
CA GLU A 18 21.24 -22.51 -7.53
C GLU A 18 21.56 -21.22 -8.32
N ALA A 19 21.55 -21.29 -9.66
CA ALA A 19 21.76 -20.11 -10.50
C ALA A 19 20.55 -19.17 -10.59
N GLN A 20 19.35 -19.56 -10.09
CA GLN A 20 18.14 -18.74 -10.19
C GLN A 20 18.17 -17.50 -9.29
N ARG A 21 18.98 -17.49 -8.22
CA ARG A 21 19.19 -16.30 -7.39
C ARG A 21 20.68 -16.11 -7.10
N PRO A 22 21.33 -15.08 -7.63
CA PRO A 22 22.71 -14.82 -7.32
C PRO A 22 22.88 -14.47 -5.84
N PHE A 23 23.96 -14.94 -5.22
CA PHE A 23 24.28 -14.76 -3.79
C PHE A 23 24.26 -13.30 -3.32
N TYR A 24 24.49 -12.35 -4.23
CA TYR A 24 24.49 -10.91 -3.91
C TYR A 24 23.08 -10.29 -3.83
N ALA A 25 22.02 -10.99 -4.26
CA ALA A 25 20.65 -10.48 -4.21
C ALA A 25 20.04 -10.47 -2.79
N GLY A 26 20.77 -11.00 -1.79
CA GLY A 26 20.30 -11.11 -0.41
C GLY A 26 19.16 -12.13 -0.23
N PHE A 27 18.97 -12.58 1.01
CA PHE A 27 17.89 -13.52 1.36
C PHE A 27 16.54 -12.85 1.61
N ARG A 28 16.47 -11.52 1.51
CA ARG A 28 15.23 -10.76 1.75
C ARG A 28 14.35 -10.77 0.50
N PRO A 29 13.01 -10.71 0.66
CA PRO A 29 12.09 -10.53 -0.46
C PRO A 29 12.48 -9.31 -1.30
N ILE A 30 12.31 -9.39 -2.62
CA ILE A 30 12.44 -8.22 -3.50
C ILE A 30 11.31 -7.26 -3.12
N GLY A 31 11.65 -6.15 -2.49
CA GLY A 31 10.71 -5.21 -1.91
C GLY A 31 11.41 -3.94 -1.42
N TYR A 32 10.64 -3.03 -0.87
CA TYR A 32 11.16 -1.78 -0.34
C TYR A 32 12.02 -2.03 0.92
N PRO A 33 13.04 -1.20 1.17
CA PRO A 33 13.81 -1.27 2.41
C PRO A 33 12.87 -1.20 3.62
N ALA A 34 13.20 -1.96 4.67
CA ALA A 34 12.50 -1.85 5.94
C ALA A 34 12.68 -0.41 6.43
N VAL A 35 11.60 0.36 6.39
CA VAL A 35 11.56 1.68 7.04
C VAL A 35 11.54 1.38 8.52
N GLU A 36 12.65 1.60 9.20
CA GLU A 36 12.69 1.56 10.66
C GLU A 36 11.63 2.53 11.19
N SER A 37 10.63 1.98 11.87
CA SER A 37 9.50 2.71 12.42
C SER A 37 9.88 3.51 13.66
N GLU A 38 11.13 3.96 13.79
CA GLU A 38 11.58 4.77 14.93
C GLU A 38 10.88 6.15 14.95
N ILE A 39 10.33 6.59 13.81
CA ILE A 39 9.47 7.78 13.71
C ILE A 39 8.13 7.58 14.46
N ALA A 40 7.65 6.34 14.64
CA ALA A 40 6.36 6.06 15.25
C ALA A 40 6.28 6.42 16.76
N GLN A 41 7.42 6.62 17.43
CA GLN A 41 7.44 7.04 18.84
C GLN A 41 7.45 8.57 19.01
N LEU A 42 7.83 9.32 17.97
CA LEU A 42 7.85 10.79 17.99
C LEU A 42 6.66 11.43 17.26
N SER A 43 5.91 10.65 16.47
CA SER A 43 4.73 11.13 15.73
C SER A 43 3.67 11.75 16.66
N ASN A 44 3.42 11.14 17.82
CA ASN A 44 2.27 11.51 18.65
C ASN A 44 2.46 12.80 19.48
N ARG A 45 3.58 13.52 19.33
CA ARG A 45 3.87 14.73 20.12
C ARG A 45 3.26 16.02 19.56
N PHE A 46 2.97 16.05 18.25
CA PHE A 46 2.45 17.24 17.57
C PHE A 46 0.96 17.13 17.17
N GLY A 47 0.22 16.27 17.90
CA GLY A 47 -1.19 16.02 17.63
C GLY A 47 -1.44 15.14 16.42
N GLU A 48 -0.48 14.32 15.98
CA GLU A 48 -0.56 13.44 14.80
C GLU A 48 -1.76 12.49 14.80
N ASP A 49 -2.33 12.23 15.98
CA ASP A 49 -3.55 11.45 16.20
C ASP A 49 -4.86 12.17 15.82
N ASP A 50 -4.82 13.47 15.53
CA ASP A 50 -6.00 14.18 15.03
C ASP A 50 -6.42 13.55 13.69
N PRO A 51 -7.72 13.25 13.51
CA PRO A 51 -8.19 12.64 12.29
C PRO A 51 -7.96 13.63 11.14
N VAL A 52 -7.13 13.22 10.18
CA VAL A 52 -6.80 14.00 8.98
C VAL A 52 -7.47 13.41 7.74
N PRO A 53 -7.73 14.22 6.70
CA PRO A 53 -8.19 13.71 5.41
C PRO A 53 -7.19 12.71 4.82
N ILE A 54 -7.67 11.57 4.31
CA ILE A 54 -6.81 10.53 3.73
C ILE A 54 -6.05 11.01 2.48
N GLU A 55 -6.60 12.01 1.79
CA GLU A 55 -6.04 12.68 0.61
C GLU A 55 -4.71 13.36 0.92
N THR A 56 -4.52 13.79 2.16
CA THR A 56 -3.30 14.48 2.62
C THR A 56 -2.15 13.51 2.87
N LYS A 57 -2.42 12.20 2.92
CA LYS A 57 -1.42 11.14 3.25
C LYS A 57 -0.64 11.42 4.54
N GLY A 58 -1.22 12.15 5.49
CA GLY A 58 -0.56 12.55 6.74
C GLY A 58 0.30 13.81 6.64
N ASP A 59 0.35 14.50 5.49
CA ASP A 59 1.11 15.76 5.35
C ASP A 59 0.39 16.93 6.03
N ARG A 60 0.81 17.24 7.27
CA ARG A 60 0.29 18.38 8.05
C ARG A 60 0.67 19.74 7.46
N ASN A 61 1.81 19.88 6.80
CA ASN A 61 2.19 21.16 6.20
C ASN A 61 1.25 21.53 5.06
N PHE A 62 0.78 20.52 4.32
CA PHE A 62 -0.24 20.69 3.31
C PHE A 62 -1.59 21.11 3.92
N ILE A 63 -2.01 20.47 5.02
CA ILE A 63 -3.23 20.85 5.76
C ILE A 63 -3.15 22.30 6.25
N ASN A 64 -2.08 22.67 6.94
CA ASN A 64 -1.87 24.03 7.44
C ASN A 64 -1.94 25.08 6.32
N ARG A 65 -1.42 24.75 5.12
CA ARG A 65 -1.53 25.61 3.94
C ARG A 65 -2.97 25.75 3.46
N ILE A 66 -3.75 24.67 3.44
CA ILE A 66 -5.17 24.72 3.07
C ILE A 66 -5.96 25.53 4.11
N GLU A 67 -5.66 25.39 5.39
CA GLU A 67 -6.34 26.15 6.44
C GLU A 67 -6.01 27.64 6.43
N SER A 68 -4.81 28.00 5.94
CA SER A 68 -4.40 29.40 5.79
C SER A 68 -5.22 30.18 4.76
N VAL A 69 -5.89 29.50 3.82
CA VAL A 69 -6.75 30.16 2.83
C VAL A 69 -8.21 30.23 3.32
N PRO A 70 -8.99 31.23 2.87
CA PRO A 70 -10.42 31.34 3.20
C PRO A 70 -11.21 30.11 2.72
N VAL A 71 -12.34 29.83 3.38
CA VAL A 71 -13.17 28.63 3.11
C VAL A 71 -13.55 28.49 1.64
N ASP A 72 -13.88 29.59 0.96
CA ASP A 72 -14.32 29.58 -0.45
C ASP A 72 -13.23 29.13 -1.43
N TYR A 73 -11.96 29.23 -1.02
CA TYR A 73 -10.81 28.80 -1.82
C TYR A 73 -10.27 27.43 -1.40
N ARG A 74 -10.85 26.81 -0.36
CA ARG A 74 -10.45 25.46 0.06
C ARG A 74 -11.03 24.45 -0.92
N PRO A 75 -10.31 23.35 -1.19
CA PRO A 75 -10.82 22.34 -2.09
C PRO A 75 -12.03 21.64 -1.47
N PHE A 76 -13.04 21.33 -2.28
CA PHE A 76 -14.29 20.72 -1.82
C PHE A 76 -14.07 19.39 -1.09
N TRP A 77 -13.05 18.62 -1.47
CA TRP A 77 -12.71 17.37 -0.81
C TRP A 77 -12.25 17.61 0.64
N TYR A 78 -11.58 18.73 0.91
CA TYR A 78 -11.13 19.12 2.26
C TYR A 78 -12.28 19.68 3.09
N ILE A 79 -13.27 20.31 2.46
CA ILE A 79 -14.46 20.79 3.18
C ILE A 79 -15.33 19.60 3.61
N ASN A 80 -15.47 18.59 2.74
CA ASN A 80 -16.39 17.46 2.93
C ASN A 80 -15.70 16.15 3.38
N TRP A 81 -14.42 16.21 3.78
CA TRP A 81 -13.62 15.00 4.02
C TRP A 81 -14.21 14.10 5.11
N GLN A 82 -14.79 14.67 6.17
CA GLN A 82 -15.42 13.92 7.25
C GLN A 82 -16.61 13.09 6.72
N GLN A 83 -17.43 13.70 5.86
CA GLN A 83 -18.56 13.03 5.23
C GLN A 83 -18.10 11.93 4.29
N TYR A 84 -17.07 12.17 3.49
CA TYR A 84 -16.48 11.13 2.63
C TYR A 84 -15.92 9.97 3.45
N ASN A 85 -15.28 10.24 4.59
CA ASN A 85 -14.79 9.18 5.47
C ASN A 85 -15.92 8.36 6.08
N ALA A 86 -17.01 8.98 6.51
CA ALA A 86 -18.20 8.26 6.96
C ALA A 86 -18.79 7.37 5.85
N LEU A 87 -18.91 7.91 4.63
CA LEU A 87 -19.37 7.16 3.46
C LEU A 87 -18.43 6.00 3.07
N ARG A 88 -17.12 6.13 3.29
CA ARG A 88 -16.17 5.03 3.04
C ARG A 88 -16.34 3.89 4.04
N GLN A 89 -16.67 4.20 5.29
CA GLN A 89 -16.93 3.20 6.33
C GLN A 89 -18.28 2.49 6.09
N GLN A 90 -19.27 3.22 5.60
CA GLN A 90 -20.61 2.71 5.31
C GLN A 90 -21.06 3.17 3.92
N PRO A 91 -20.58 2.50 2.84
CA PRO A 91 -20.92 2.89 1.49
C PRO A 91 -22.41 2.75 1.24
N GLN A 92 -23.01 3.78 0.66
CA GLN A 92 -24.40 3.74 0.23
C GLN A 92 -24.54 2.69 -0.88
N THR A 93 -25.21 1.59 -0.57
CA THR A 93 -25.51 0.53 -1.54
C THR A 93 -26.82 0.83 -2.24
N TRP A 94 -26.81 0.82 -3.58
CA TRP A 94 -28.02 0.87 -4.39
C TRP A 94 -28.42 -0.53 -4.80
N PRO A 95 -29.73 -0.87 -4.82
CA PRO A 95 -30.17 -2.16 -5.34
C PRO A 95 -29.74 -2.27 -6.80
N GLN A 96 -29.03 -3.34 -7.14
CA GLN A 96 -28.67 -3.62 -8.52
C GLN A 96 -29.95 -3.90 -9.30
N LYS A 97 -30.10 -3.30 -10.49
CA LYS A 97 -31.22 -3.61 -11.36
C LYS A 97 -31.14 -5.09 -11.73
N PRO A 98 -32.23 -5.88 -11.55
CA PRO A 98 -32.21 -7.29 -11.91
C PRO A 98 -31.91 -7.47 -13.40
N ASN A 99 -31.21 -8.56 -13.74
CA ASN A 99 -30.91 -8.90 -15.12
C ASN A 99 -32.15 -9.51 -15.77
N ASN A 100 -32.71 -8.84 -16.77
CA ASN A 100 -33.89 -9.31 -17.52
C ASN A 100 -33.56 -10.40 -18.57
N PHE A 101 -32.29 -10.81 -18.70
CA PHE A 101 -31.82 -11.76 -19.72
C PHE A 101 -31.52 -13.16 -19.15
N ILE A 102 -31.74 -13.39 -17.86
CA ILE A 102 -31.57 -14.70 -17.21
C ILE A 102 -32.97 -15.13 -16.77
N ASP A 103 -33.69 -15.78 -17.68
CA ASP A 103 -34.88 -16.59 -17.40
C ASP A 103 -34.52 -18.08 -17.58
#